data_AF-U1RKR6-F1
#
_entry.id   AF-U1RKR6-F1
#
_cell.length_a   1.000
_cell.length_b   1.000
_cell.length_c   1.000
_cell.angle_alpha   90.00
_cell.angle_beta   90.00
_cell.angle_gamma   90.00
#
_symmetry.space_group_name_H-M   'P 1'
#
loop_
_entity.id
_entity.type
_entity.pdbx_description
1 polymer ?
#
loop_
_entity_poly.entity_id
_entity_poly.type
_entity_poly.pdbx_seq_one_letter_code
_entity_poly.pdbx_strand_id
1 'polypeptide(L)'
;MHKTSDNRIDDLLSVDEAVALLPGKMGVSRTTLIRWARKGWVPSVQPVPHSRRFFRRDDILRLLEPRGDTGGESSASADRPLPGLEES
;
A
#
# COMPACT_ATOMS: atom_id res chain seq x y z
N MET A 1 -8.86 26.65 0.02
CA MET A 1 -8.32 26.42 1.37
C MET A 1 -8.50 24.93 1.68
N HIS A 2 -7.46 24.10 1.50
CA HIS A 2 -7.57 22.66 1.77
C HIS A 2 -7.42 22.44 3.28
N LYS A 3 -8.50 22.05 3.94
CA LYS A 3 -8.56 21.88 5.40
C LYS A 3 -7.62 20.73 5.79
N THR A 4 -6.49 21.09 6.37
CA THR A 4 -5.53 20.20 7.00
C THR A 4 -6.16 19.62 8.27
N SER A 5 -5.87 18.34 8.54
CA SER A 5 -5.98 17.72 9.87
C SER A 5 -7.39 17.41 10.39
N ASP A 6 -8.04 16.39 9.83
CA ASP A 6 -8.94 15.56 10.63
C ASP A 6 -8.15 14.32 11.09
N ASN A 7 -8.02 14.26 12.41
CA ASN A 7 -7.45 13.23 13.28
C ASN A 7 -6.88 11.93 12.67
N ARG A 8 -5.55 11.81 12.65
CA ARG A 8 -4.77 10.78 11.93
C ARG A 8 -4.75 9.36 12.55
N ILE A 9 -5.57 9.09 13.58
CA ILE A 9 -5.58 7.80 14.30
C ILE A 9 -6.94 7.09 14.18
N ASP A 10 -8.06 7.83 14.15
CA ASP A 10 -9.41 7.27 14.04
C ASP A 10 -9.73 6.62 12.68
N ASP A 11 -8.98 6.97 11.63
CA ASP A 11 -9.14 6.39 10.29
C ASP A 11 -8.26 5.14 10.04
N LEU A 12 -7.63 4.58 11.08
CA LEU A 12 -6.84 3.37 10.99
C LEU A 12 -7.71 2.13 11.09
N LEU A 13 -7.93 1.50 9.94
CA LEU A 13 -8.65 0.25 9.81
C LEU A 13 -7.74 -0.94 10.02
N SER A 14 -8.25 -1.93 10.72
CA SER A 14 -7.66 -3.27 10.75
C SER A 14 -7.74 -3.91 9.36
N VAL A 15 -6.95 -4.97 9.12
CA VAL A 15 -7.02 -5.77 7.88
C VAL A 15 -8.46 -6.21 7.56
N ASP A 16 -9.23 -6.57 8.58
CA ASP A 16 -10.61 -7.04 8.42
C ASP A 16 -11.54 -5.92 7.96
N GLU A 17 -11.50 -4.79 8.67
CA GLU A 17 -12.30 -3.61 8.38
C GLU A 17 -11.97 -3.03 7.00
N ALA A 18 -10.68 -3.02 6.64
CA ALA A 18 -10.23 -2.62 5.31
C ALA A 18 -10.81 -3.51 4.20
N VAL A 19 -10.81 -4.83 4.39
CA VAL A 19 -11.41 -5.77 3.43
C VAL A 19 -12.93 -5.59 3.35
N ALA A 20 -13.59 -5.32 4.49
CA ALA A 20 -15.04 -5.09 4.52
C ALA A 20 -15.47 -3.84 3.76
N LEU A 21 -14.59 -2.84 3.60
CA LEU A 21 -14.86 -1.66 2.77
C LEU A 21 -14.67 -1.91 1.27
N LEU A 22 -13.96 -2.96 0.88
CA LEU A 22 -13.76 -3.29 -0.53
C LEU A 22 -15.00 -4.02 -1.05
N PRO A 23 -15.46 -3.71 -2.28
CA PRO A 23 -16.62 -4.36 -2.84
C PRO A 23 -16.30 -5.83 -3.10
N GLY A 24 -17.18 -6.73 -2.66
CA GLY A 24 -16.95 -8.18 -2.74
C GLY A 24 -16.60 -8.69 -4.15
N LYS A 25 -17.07 -8.02 -5.20
CA LYS A 25 -16.71 -8.28 -6.61
C LYS A 25 -15.22 -8.16 -6.92
N MET A 26 -14.46 -7.42 -6.11
CA MET A 26 -13.01 -7.24 -6.25
C MET A 26 -12.24 -8.48 -5.75
N GLY A 27 -12.86 -9.35 -4.95
CA GLY A 27 -12.25 -10.59 -4.47
C GLY A 27 -11.03 -10.40 -3.55
N VAL A 28 -10.86 -9.22 -2.95
CA VAL A 28 -9.70 -8.93 -2.09
C VAL A 28 -9.90 -9.55 -0.72
N SER A 29 -9.14 -10.60 -0.41
CA SER A 29 -9.12 -11.23 0.91
C SER A 29 -8.07 -10.60 1.84
N ARG A 30 -8.16 -10.87 3.15
CA ARG A 30 -7.17 -10.42 4.17
C ARG A 30 -5.73 -10.71 3.75
N THR A 31 -5.47 -11.93 3.27
CA THR A 31 -4.14 -12.36 2.81
C THR A 31 -3.64 -11.58 1.61
N THR A 32 -4.54 -11.24 0.68
CA THR A 32 -4.22 -10.41 -0.51
C THR A 32 -3.84 -9.01 -0.09
N LEU A 33 -4.62 -8.39 0.81
CA LEU A 33 -4.35 -7.04 1.29
C LEU A 33 -3.02 -6.96 2.07
N ILE A 34 -2.72 -7.96 2.91
CA ILE A 34 -1.43 -8.06 3.59
C ILE A 34 -0.29 -8.21 2.58
N ARG A 35 -0.46 -9.05 1.55
CA ARG A 35 0.54 -9.23 0.49
C ARG A 35 0.81 -7.92 -0.25
N TRP A 36 -0.22 -7.14 -0.55
CA TRP A 36 -0.07 -5.83 -1.19
C TRP A 36 0.65 -4.82 -0.29
N ALA A 37 0.31 -4.77 1.00
CA ALA A 37 1.04 -3.96 1.97
C ALA A 37 2.52 -4.34 2.07
N ARG A 38 2.84 -5.64 2.08
CA ARG A 38 4.23 -6.13 2.09
C ARG A 38 4.99 -5.77 0.82
N LYS A 39 4.29 -5.72 -0.33
CA LYS A 39 4.85 -5.25 -1.61
C LYS A 39 4.94 -3.72 -1.72
N GLY A 40 4.40 -2.96 -0.77
CA GLY A 40 4.33 -1.50 -0.84
C GLY A 40 3.27 -0.96 -1.81
N TRP A 41 2.37 -1.80 -2.32
CA TRP A 41 1.31 -1.38 -3.25
C TRP A 41 0.15 -0.65 -2.58
N VAL A 42 -0.03 -0.92 -1.28
CA VAL A 42 -1.02 -0.29 -0.42
C VAL A 42 -0.30 0.26 0.80
N PRO A 43 -0.39 1.57 1.06
CA PRO A 43 0.16 2.17 2.26
C PRO A 43 -0.42 1.53 3.52
N SER A 44 0.43 1.30 4.51
CA SER A 44 0.00 0.70 5.77
C SER A 44 0.87 1.18 6.92
N VAL A 45 0.26 1.26 8.08
CA VAL A 45 0.86 1.74 9.31
C VAL A 45 1.12 0.56 10.22
N GLN A 46 2.37 0.43 10.66
CA GLN A 46 2.79 -0.55 11.65
C GLN A 46 3.57 0.20 12.74
N PRO A 47 2.93 0.55 13.87
CA PRO A 47 3.53 1.43 14.87
C PRO A 47 4.80 0.88 15.50
N VAL A 48 4.88 -0.44 15.69
CA VAL A 48 6.09 -1.09 16.20
C VAL A 48 6.41 -2.34 15.39
N PRO A 49 7.69 -2.73 15.30
CA PRO A 49 8.09 -4.00 14.69
C PRO A 49 7.27 -5.16 15.28
N HIS A 50 6.75 -6.04 14.44
CA HIS A 50 5.90 -7.18 14.82
C HIS A 50 4.49 -6.85 15.35
N SER A 51 4.04 -5.59 15.40
CA SER A 51 2.64 -5.30 15.76
C SER A 51 1.65 -5.58 14.63
N ARG A 52 0.36 -5.54 14.97
CA ARG A 52 -0.71 -5.54 13.99
C ARG A 52 -0.53 -4.38 12.99
N ARG A 53 -0.88 -4.65 11.74
CA ARG A 53 -0.85 -3.70 10.63
C ARG A 53 -2.22 -3.07 10.46
N PHE A 54 -2.21 -1.75 10.26
CA PHE A 54 -3.38 -0.94 10.02
C PHE A 54 -3.29 -0.29 8.65
N PHE A 55 -4.44 0.03 8.08
CA PHE A 55 -4.60 0.66 6.79
C PHE A 55 -5.40 1.93 6.97
N ARG A 56 -5.01 3.01 6.32
CA ARG A 56 -5.85 4.21 6.37
C ARG A 56 -7.06 3.97 5.48
N ARG A 57 -8.23 4.38 5.93
CA ARG A 57 -9.46 4.28 5.15
C ARG A 57 -9.34 4.90 3.76
N ASP A 58 -8.75 6.10 3.68
CA ASP A 58 -8.51 6.82 2.42
C ASP A 58 -7.72 5.96 1.42
N ASP A 59 -6.62 5.33 1.87
CA ASP A 59 -5.77 4.48 1.04
C ASP A 59 -6.51 3.24 0.50
N ILE A 60 -7.42 2.68 1.30
CA ILE A 60 -8.27 1.54 0.89
C ILE A 60 -9.31 1.99 -0.14
N LEU A 61 -9.95 3.14 0.06
CA LEU A 61 -10.94 3.68 -0.87
C LEU A 61 -10.32 4.06 -2.23
N ARG A 62 -9.08 4.55 -2.24
CA ARG A 62 -8.30 4.79 -3.47
C ARG A 62 -8.08 3.53 -4.31
N LEU A 63 -8.17 2.32 -3.73
CA LEU A 63 -8.11 1.08 -4.51
C LEU A 63 -9.33 0.86 -5.39
N LEU A 64 -10.43 1.56 -5.09
CA LEU A 64 -11.67 1.52 -5.87
C LEU A 64 -11.65 2.52 -7.02
N GLU A 65 -10.79 3.53 -6.92
CA GLU A 65 -10.60 4.48 -8.00
C GLU A 65 -9.91 3.75 -9.16
N PRO A 66 -10.46 3.82 -10.39
CA PRO A 66 -9.82 3.23 -11.54
C PRO A 66 -8.45 3.90 -11.70
N ARG A 67 -7.38 3.17 -11.39
CA ARG A 67 -6.01 3.64 -11.54
C ARG A 67 -5.75 3.93 -13.02
N GLY A 68 -5.95 5.18 -13.43
CA GLY A 68 -5.18 5.77 -14.50
C GLY A 68 -3.75 5.90 -13.96
N ASP A 69 -2.91 4.93 -14.29
CA ASP A 69 -1.45 4.95 -14.17
C ASP A 69 -0.90 5.93 -13.10
N THR A 70 -0.86 5.48 -11.85
CA THR A 70 0.11 6.04 -10.90
C THR A 70 0.62 4.86 -10.11
N GLY A 71 1.46 4.08 -10.81
CA GLY A 71 2.33 3.13 -10.18
C GLY A 71 3.06 3.85 -9.06
N GLY A 72 2.89 3.34 -7.84
CA GLY A 72 3.71 3.77 -6.72
C GLY A 72 5.15 3.77 -7.19
N GLU A 73 5.83 4.88 -6.93
CA GLU A 73 7.27 5.02 -7.02
C GLU A 73 7.89 3.88 -6.21
N SER A 74 8.01 2.72 -6.85
CA SER A 74 9.05 1.77 -6.53
C SER A 74 10.30 2.56 -6.83
N SER A 75 10.99 2.98 -5.77
CA SER A 75 12.43 3.16 -5.82
C SER A 75 12.97 2.07 -6.73
N ALA A 76 13.37 2.48 -7.93
CA ALA A 76 14.18 1.68 -8.82
C ALA A 76 15.47 1.44 -8.04
N SER A 77 15.49 0.36 -7.26
CA SER A 77 16.72 -0.18 -6.72
C SER A 77 17.57 -0.58 -7.90
N ALA A 78 18.46 0.34 -8.24
CA ALA A 78 19.68 0.20 -9.01
C ALA A 78 19.59 -0.71 -10.23
N ASP A 79 19.57 -0.09 -11.39
CA ASP A 79 20.29 -0.59 -12.57
C ASP A 79 21.73 -0.89 -12.12
N ARG A 80 21.97 -2.13 -11.69
CA ARG A 80 23.30 -2.60 -11.32
C ARG A 80 23.94 -3.04 -12.63
N PRO A 81 24.98 -2.34 -13.14
CA PRO A 81 25.65 -2.80 -14.34
C PRO A 81 26.18 -4.21 -14.10
N LEU A 82 25.97 -5.08 -15.08
CA LEU A 82 26.54 -6.43 -15.11
C LEU A 82 28.07 -6.31 -15.05
N PRO A 83 28.75 -6.80 -14.00
CA PRO A 83 30.20 -6.84 -13.99
C PRO A 83 30.67 -7.94 -14.96
N GLY A 84 31.48 -7.58 -15.95
CA GLY A 84 32.13 -8.55 -16.84
C GLY A 84 32.09 -8.25 -18.35
N LEU A 85 32.11 -6.99 -18.76
CA LEU A 85 32.30 -6.59 -20.16
C LEU A 85 33.33 -5.45 -20.26
N GLU A 86 34.52 -5.71 -19.71
CA GLU A 86 35.77 -5.04 -20.04
C GLU A 86 36.67 -6.15 -20.59
N GLU A 87 36.74 -6.26 -21.92
CA GLU A 87 37.74 -5.65 -22.83
C GLU A 87 38.82 -6.67 -23.19
N SER A 88 38.93 -6.88 -24.51
CA SER A 88 40.12 -7.13 -25.34
C SER A 88 41.13 -8.21 -24.93
#